data_AF-A0A7S4QUK4-F1
#
_entry.id   AF-A0A7S4QUK4-F1
#
_cell.length_a   1.000
_cell.length_b   1.000
_cell.length_c   1.000
_cell.angle_alpha   90.00
_cell.angle_beta   90.00
_cell.angle_gamma   90.00
#
_symmetry.space_group_name_H-M   'P 1'
#
loop_
_entity.id
_entity.type
_entity.pdbx_description
1 polymer ?
#
loop_
_entity_poly.entity_id
_entity_poly.type
_entity_poly.pdbx_seq_one_letter_code
_entity_poly.pdbx_strand_id
1 'polypeptide(L)'
;SSWRLGWRRRTRSPAVEPAHWPPMAGGEAGALGPAAAKAGAVAACLCGKAGLSFAAFEPRMHLECACYDCFQALEWAASKGGPPAPIMPQLYYFSNDIAEVRGEEHMRLYKLRADGRAVRVVTACCHSTLVVDHPCYAGNCLMSYADGCQLTAGSMPAGGRIFLKDWVESRGEPPPFLGKDGTVVPVPEKVDFSFMKAELAGPRRGISLQELCETRGCLEFVGVQTPGSSLPAAVKCAKLIGFSGLMSASAVYK
;
A
#
# COMPACT_ATOMS: atom_id res chain seq x y z
N SER A 1 31.52 4.43 -46.58
CA SER A 1 31.99 3.51 -45.52
C SER A 1 31.83 4.16 -44.16
N SER A 2 30.94 3.58 -43.34
CA SER A 2 30.78 3.68 -41.87
C SER A 2 31.07 4.99 -41.10
N TRP A 3 30.00 5.57 -40.54
CA TRP A 3 30.03 6.31 -39.27
C TRP A 3 29.51 5.39 -38.16
N ARG A 4 30.32 5.08 -37.14
CA ARG A 4 29.90 4.36 -35.93
C ARG A 4 29.68 5.36 -34.80
N LEU A 5 28.43 5.55 -34.39
CA LEU A 5 28.09 6.21 -33.13
C LEU A 5 28.25 5.21 -31.97
N GLY A 6 29.19 5.50 -31.08
CA GLY A 6 29.46 4.71 -29.88
C GLY A 6 28.36 4.88 -28.84
N TRP A 7 27.56 3.83 -28.65
CA TRP A 7 26.68 3.68 -27.50
C TRP A 7 27.53 3.43 -26.24
N ARG A 8 27.65 4.44 -25.37
CA ARG A 8 28.14 4.22 -23.99
C ARG A 8 27.08 3.40 -23.25
N ARG A 9 27.42 2.15 -22.91
CA ARG A 9 26.63 1.34 -21.97
C ARG A 9 26.52 2.10 -20.65
N ARG A 10 25.31 2.50 -20.27
CA ARG A 10 24.97 2.83 -18.89
C ARG A 10 25.20 1.55 -18.09
N THR A 11 26.22 1.55 -17.24
CA THR A 11 26.45 0.50 -16.25
C THR A 11 25.21 0.44 -15.35
N ARG A 12 24.56 -0.73 -15.29
CA ARG A 12 23.55 -1.05 -14.28
C ARG A 12 24.13 -0.69 -12.91
N SER A 13 23.41 0.12 -12.13
CA SER A 13 23.64 0.18 -10.69
C SER A 13 23.54 -1.25 -10.14
N PRO A 14 24.42 -1.66 -9.20
CA PRO A 14 24.34 -2.97 -8.59
C PRO A 14 22.96 -3.12 -7.92
N ALA A 15 22.32 -4.26 -8.16
CA ALA A 15 21.12 -4.64 -7.42
C ALA A 15 21.46 -4.64 -5.93
N VAL A 16 20.79 -3.77 -5.17
CA VAL A 16 20.82 -3.86 -3.71
C VAL A 16 20.15 -5.18 -3.36
N GLU A 17 20.89 -6.12 -2.75
CA GLU A 17 20.30 -7.33 -2.19
C GLU A 17 19.18 -6.89 -1.23
N PRO A 18 17.96 -7.46 -1.33
CA PRO A 18 16.90 -7.13 -0.41
C PRO A 18 17.39 -7.48 1.00
N ALA A 19 17.40 -6.48 1.89
CA ALA A 19 17.70 -6.67 3.29
C ALA A 19 16.79 -7.80 3.81
N HIS A 20 17.39 -8.96 4.10
CA HIS A 20 16.68 -10.11 4.60
C HIS A 20 16.08 -9.71 5.96
N TRP A 21 14.75 -9.66 6.04
CA TRP A 21 14.06 -9.62 7.33
C TRP A 21 14.45 -10.92 8.05
N PRO A 22 15.26 -10.88 9.12
CA PRO A 22 15.64 -12.11 9.78
C PRO A 22 14.36 -12.81 10.26
N PRO A 23 14.28 -14.14 10.16
CA PRO A 23 13.19 -14.89 10.79
C PRO A 23 13.15 -14.50 12.27
N MET A 24 11.93 -14.39 12.80
CA MET A 24 11.66 -14.08 14.20
C MET A 24 12.66 -14.83 15.08
N ALA A 25 13.49 -14.10 15.83
CA ALA A 25 14.38 -14.72 16.80
C ALA A 25 13.51 -15.46 17.81
N GLY A 26 13.40 -16.77 17.64
CA GLY A 26 12.91 -17.66 18.68
C GLY A 26 13.81 -17.46 19.88
N GLY A 27 13.21 -17.02 20.98
CA GLY A 27 13.82 -17.16 22.29
C GLY A 27 14.25 -18.61 22.49
N GLU A 28 15.31 -18.77 23.27
CA GLU A 28 15.97 -20.04 23.57
C GLU A 28 14.97 -21.18 23.77
N ALA A 29 15.30 -22.33 23.18
CA ALA A 29 14.47 -23.52 23.13
C ALA A 29 14.10 -24.04 24.53
N GLY A 30 13.02 -23.53 25.09
CA GLY A 30 12.23 -24.15 26.15
C GLY A 30 11.06 -24.90 25.52
N ALA A 31 11.06 -26.22 25.67
CA ALA A 31 10.12 -27.14 25.05
C ALA A 31 8.64 -26.82 25.32
N LEU A 32 7.86 -26.53 24.26
CA LEU A 32 6.40 -26.68 24.21
C LEU A 32 5.97 -27.07 22.78
N GLY A 33 4.99 -27.97 22.70
CA GLY A 33 4.58 -28.78 21.54
C GLY A 33 3.89 -28.07 20.35
N PRO A 34 3.16 -28.82 19.50
CA PRO A 34 3.12 -28.58 18.06
C PRO A 34 2.04 -27.58 17.62
N ALA A 35 2.48 -26.42 17.16
CA ALA A 35 2.04 -25.72 15.96
C ALA A 35 2.87 -24.45 15.89
N ALA A 36 3.94 -24.45 15.09
CA ALA A 36 4.67 -23.22 14.80
C ALA A 36 3.65 -22.21 14.24
N ALA A 37 3.36 -21.16 15.01
CA ALA A 37 2.47 -20.10 14.56
C ALA A 37 3.01 -19.59 13.22
N LYS A 38 2.23 -19.73 12.15
CA LYS A 38 2.64 -19.22 10.83
C LYS A 38 2.99 -17.74 11.02
N ALA A 39 4.21 -17.37 10.65
CA ALA A 39 4.62 -15.97 10.63
C ALA A 39 3.61 -15.19 9.80
N GLY A 40 3.16 -14.05 10.32
CA GLY A 40 2.22 -13.18 9.62
C GLY A 40 2.82 -12.58 8.35
N ALA A 41 1.98 -11.94 7.54
CA ALA A 41 2.46 -11.24 6.34
C ALA A 41 3.31 -10.03 6.76
N VAL A 42 4.22 -9.59 5.89
CA VAL A 42 5.16 -8.51 6.18
C VAL A 42 5.16 -7.51 5.04
N ALA A 43 5.01 -6.22 5.37
CA ALA A 43 5.27 -5.11 4.45
C ALA A 43 6.52 -4.37 4.93
N ALA A 44 7.65 -4.56 4.23
CA ALA A 44 8.94 -3.94 4.56
C ALA A 44 9.37 -2.93 3.51
N CYS A 45 10.07 -1.88 3.91
CA CYS A 45 10.60 -0.91 2.96
C CYS A 45 11.76 -1.48 2.14
N LEU A 46 12.09 -0.85 1.01
CA LEU A 46 13.13 -1.32 0.08
C LEU A 46 14.51 -1.45 0.74
N CYS A 47 14.83 -0.59 1.70
CA CYS A 47 16.11 -0.61 2.40
C CYS A 47 16.12 -1.41 3.71
N GLY A 48 15.01 -2.04 4.10
CA GLY A 48 14.89 -2.88 5.30
C GLY A 48 14.88 -2.14 6.65
N LYS A 49 15.03 -0.81 6.67
CA LYS A 49 15.08 -0.03 7.93
C LYS A 49 13.75 0.04 8.67
N ALA A 50 12.65 -0.11 7.95
CA ALA A 50 11.29 -0.01 8.50
C ALA A 50 10.37 -1.03 7.85
N GLY A 51 9.36 -1.44 8.59
CA GLY A 51 8.35 -2.38 8.13
C GLY A 51 7.34 -2.70 9.22
N LEU A 52 6.30 -3.44 8.84
CA LEU A 52 5.29 -3.93 9.76
C LEU A 52 4.93 -5.37 9.42
N SER A 53 4.54 -6.12 10.44
CA SER A 53 3.96 -7.46 10.28
C SER A 53 2.47 -7.43 10.61
N PHE A 54 1.70 -8.14 9.80
CA PHE A 54 0.27 -8.35 10.03
C PHE A 54 0.09 -9.58 10.90
N ALA A 55 -0.99 -9.62 11.68
CA ALA A 55 -1.25 -10.81 12.49
C ALA A 55 -1.59 -12.05 11.62
N ALA A 56 -2.17 -11.84 10.43
CA ALA A 56 -2.50 -12.89 9.48
C ALA A 56 -1.49 -12.92 8.31
N PHE A 57 -1.18 -14.13 7.82
CA PHE A 57 -0.37 -14.31 6.61
C PHE A 57 -1.19 -14.15 5.32
N GLU A 58 -2.43 -14.63 5.34
CA GLU A 58 -3.31 -14.57 4.18
C GLU A 58 -3.98 -13.18 4.08
N PRO A 59 -3.99 -12.56 2.90
CA PRO A 59 -4.79 -11.37 2.67
C PRO A 59 -6.29 -11.71 2.73
N ARG A 60 -7.11 -10.71 3.05
CA ARG A 60 -8.58 -10.78 2.96
C ARG A 60 -9.07 -10.69 1.51
N MET A 61 -8.34 -9.96 0.68
CA MET A 61 -8.65 -9.72 -0.72
C MET A 61 -7.39 -9.27 -1.45
N HIS A 62 -7.30 -9.62 -2.73
CA HIS A 62 -6.33 -9.07 -3.67
C HIS A 62 -7.10 -8.46 -4.86
N LEU A 63 -6.79 -7.22 -5.26
CA LEU A 63 -7.43 -6.54 -6.39
C LEU A 63 -6.40 -5.81 -7.26
N GLU A 64 -6.70 -5.66 -8.54
CA GLU A 64 -6.00 -4.72 -9.41
C GLU A 64 -6.73 -3.38 -9.46
N CYS A 65 -6.00 -2.26 -9.44
CA CYS A 65 -6.63 -0.95 -9.40
C CYS A 65 -6.11 -0.01 -10.48
N ALA A 66 -7.03 0.43 -11.35
CA ALA A 66 -6.73 1.38 -12.41
C ALA A 66 -6.85 2.84 -11.97
N CYS A 67 -7.29 3.14 -10.74
CA CYS A 67 -7.55 4.51 -10.32
C CYS A 67 -6.28 5.38 -10.34
N TYR A 68 -6.46 6.65 -10.72
CA TYR A 68 -5.38 7.62 -10.76
C TYR A 68 -4.75 7.84 -9.37
N ASP A 69 -5.52 7.70 -8.28
CA ASP A 69 -5.02 7.93 -6.92
C ASP A 69 -3.99 6.88 -6.49
N CYS A 70 -4.22 5.60 -6.80
CA CYS A 70 -3.24 4.54 -6.55
C CYS A 70 -1.99 4.70 -7.39
N PHE A 71 -2.18 5.01 -8.68
CA PHE A 71 -1.05 5.18 -9.59
C PHE A 71 -0.17 6.36 -9.22
N GLN A 72 -0.77 7.55 -9.08
CA GLN A 72 -0.06 8.77 -8.75
C GLN A 72 0.67 8.67 -7.39
N ALA A 73 0.15 7.88 -6.45
CA ALA A 73 0.84 7.63 -5.19
C ALA A 73 2.16 6.90 -5.39
N LEU A 74 2.14 5.85 -6.21
CA LEU A 74 3.33 5.06 -6.51
C LEU A 74 4.28 5.84 -7.43
N GLU A 75 3.78 6.62 -8.39
CA GLU A 75 4.60 7.52 -9.20
C GLU A 75 5.30 8.58 -8.35
N TRP A 76 4.58 9.20 -7.43
CA TRP A 76 5.17 10.17 -6.51
C TRP A 76 6.25 9.50 -5.65
N ALA A 77 5.97 8.35 -5.06
CA ALA A 77 6.97 7.61 -4.27
C ALA A 77 8.21 7.28 -5.11
N ALA A 78 8.03 6.78 -6.34
CA ALA A 78 9.11 6.51 -7.29
C ALA A 78 9.93 7.78 -7.61
N SER A 79 9.27 8.92 -7.82
CA SER A 79 9.93 10.21 -8.07
C SER A 79 10.81 10.69 -6.90
N LYS A 80 10.56 10.18 -5.69
CA LYS A 80 11.35 10.44 -4.48
C LYS A 80 12.42 9.38 -4.21
N GLY A 81 12.66 8.47 -5.15
CA GLY A 81 13.64 7.38 -5.03
C GLY A 81 13.08 6.11 -4.40
N GLY A 82 11.75 5.97 -4.34
CA GLY A 82 11.10 4.73 -3.93
C GLY A 82 10.97 3.69 -5.03
N PRO A 83 10.25 2.59 -4.76
CA PRO A 83 10.02 1.52 -5.72
C PRO A 83 9.40 2.05 -7.03
N PRO A 84 9.72 1.44 -8.18
CA PRO A 84 9.14 1.85 -9.46
C PRO A 84 7.61 1.64 -9.44
N ALA A 85 6.87 2.61 -9.96
CA ALA A 85 5.43 2.51 -10.06
C ALA A 85 5.03 1.47 -11.12
N PRO A 86 4.17 0.48 -10.78
CA PRO A 86 3.64 -0.45 -11.76
C PRO A 86 2.61 0.24 -12.65
N ILE A 87 2.44 -0.27 -13.87
CA ILE A 87 1.40 0.20 -14.80
C ILE A 87 0.00 -0.02 -14.20
N MET A 88 -0.21 -1.15 -13.52
CA MET A 88 -1.44 -1.53 -12.83
C MET A 88 -1.12 -1.92 -11.38
N PRO A 89 -1.37 -1.03 -10.40
CA PRO A 89 -1.20 -1.34 -8.99
C PRO A 89 -1.97 -2.58 -8.53
N GLN A 90 -1.27 -3.48 -7.84
CA GLN A 90 -1.82 -4.65 -7.17
C GLN A 90 -2.06 -4.32 -5.68
N LEU A 91 -3.29 -4.52 -5.20
CA LEU A 91 -3.77 -4.11 -3.88
C LEU A 91 -4.04 -5.34 -3.01
N TYR A 92 -3.25 -5.52 -1.96
CA TYR A 92 -3.45 -6.58 -0.98
C TYR A 92 -4.10 -6.01 0.28
N TYR A 93 -5.28 -6.50 0.61
CA TYR A 93 -6.01 -6.07 1.79
C TYR A 93 -5.77 -7.05 2.92
N PHE A 94 -5.38 -6.54 4.07
CA PHE A 94 -5.22 -7.32 5.29
C PHE A 94 -6.21 -6.87 6.33
N SER A 95 -6.50 -7.76 7.27
CA SER A 95 -7.09 -7.34 8.54
C SER A 95 -6.26 -6.18 9.09
N ASN A 96 -6.94 -5.12 9.50
CA ASN A 96 -6.29 -4.10 10.29
C ASN A 96 -6.00 -4.79 11.63
N ASP A 97 -4.82 -5.37 11.80
CA ASP A 97 -4.32 -6.07 13.00
C ASP A 97 -2.80 -6.20 12.83
N ILE A 98 -2.07 -5.17 13.24
CA ILE A 98 -0.62 -5.04 13.05
C ILE A 98 0.07 -5.68 14.26
N ALA A 99 0.74 -6.80 14.04
CA ALA A 99 1.39 -7.57 15.10
C ALA A 99 2.71 -6.93 15.57
N GLU A 100 3.49 -6.33 14.67
CA GLU A 100 4.76 -5.69 14.99
C GLU A 100 5.03 -4.50 14.06
N VAL A 101 5.67 -3.46 14.59
CA VAL A 101 6.16 -2.30 13.85
C VAL A 101 7.66 -2.16 14.11
N ARG A 102 8.47 -2.01 13.05
CA ARG A 102 9.92 -1.75 13.15
C ARG A 102 10.28 -0.48 12.39
N GLY A 103 11.23 0.27 12.93
CA GLY A 103 11.71 1.52 12.32
C GLY A 103 10.61 2.56 12.20
N GLU A 104 9.76 2.67 13.22
CA GLU A 104 8.61 3.58 13.24
C GLU A 104 9.04 5.05 13.01
N GLU A 105 10.23 5.43 13.49
CA GLU A 105 10.84 6.74 13.29
C GLU A 105 11.08 7.09 11.81
N HIS A 106 11.14 6.08 10.94
CA HIS A 106 11.22 6.25 9.50
C HIS A 106 9.85 6.33 8.82
N MET A 107 8.74 6.18 9.53
CA MET A 107 7.39 6.22 8.96
C MET A 107 6.78 7.62 9.02
N ARG A 108 6.13 8.02 7.93
CA ARG A 108 5.43 9.31 7.78
C ARG A 108 4.06 9.09 7.15
N LEU A 109 3.12 9.98 7.45
CA LEU A 109 1.75 9.91 6.96
C LEU A 109 1.56 10.89 5.80
N TYR A 110 1.08 10.38 4.67
CA TYR A 110 0.85 11.19 3.47
C TYR A 110 -0.56 11.06 2.93
N LYS A 111 -1.10 12.18 2.46
CA LYS A 111 -2.19 12.24 1.49
C LYS A 111 -1.67 12.89 0.21
N LEU A 112 -2.15 12.43 -0.93
CA LEU A 112 -1.81 13.08 -2.20
C LEU A 112 -2.38 14.50 -2.28
N ARG A 113 -3.56 14.71 -1.69
CA ARG A 113 -4.37 15.92 -1.77
C ARG A 113 -5.03 16.23 -0.44
N ALA A 114 -5.35 17.50 -0.20
CA ALA A 114 -6.03 17.96 1.02
C ALA A 114 -7.37 17.25 1.24
N ASP A 115 -8.18 17.20 0.18
CA ASP A 115 -9.50 16.56 0.08
C ASP A 115 -9.45 15.06 -0.23
N GLY A 116 -8.25 14.50 -0.48
CA GLY A 116 -8.06 13.07 -0.65
C GLY A 116 -8.60 12.29 0.55
N ARG A 117 -8.86 10.99 0.40
CA ARG A 117 -9.37 10.16 1.51
C ARG A 117 -8.39 9.10 1.97
N ALA A 118 -7.51 8.65 1.07
CA ALA A 118 -6.51 7.62 1.38
C ALA A 118 -5.32 8.23 2.13
N VAL A 119 -5.08 7.76 3.35
CA VAL A 119 -3.89 8.08 4.16
C VAL A 119 -2.88 6.96 3.98
N ARG A 120 -1.62 7.30 3.73
CA ARG A 120 -0.56 6.34 3.39
C ARG A 120 0.56 6.42 4.40
N VAL A 121 1.03 5.27 4.88
CA VAL A 121 2.28 5.17 5.63
C VAL A 121 3.42 4.97 4.63
N VAL A 122 4.26 5.99 4.51
CA VAL A 122 5.39 6.01 3.57
C VAL A 122 6.67 6.21 4.36
N THR A 123 7.72 5.47 4.00
CA THR A 123 8.99 5.54 4.69
C THR A 123 9.85 6.71 4.22
N ALA A 124 10.43 7.49 5.12
CA ALA A 124 11.31 8.61 4.79
C ALA A 124 12.68 8.15 4.23
N CYS A 125 13.10 6.92 4.53
CA CYS A 125 14.41 6.38 4.14
C CYS A 125 14.50 6.00 2.66
N CYS A 126 13.41 5.53 2.06
CA CYS A 126 13.38 5.07 0.68
C CYS A 126 12.01 5.21 0.02
N HIS A 127 11.11 6.01 0.59
CA HIS A 127 9.77 6.30 0.04
C HIS A 127 8.92 5.07 -0.29
N SER A 128 9.21 3.89 0.26
CA SER A 128 8.32 2.73 0.15
C SER A 128 7.01 3.02 0.86
N THR A 129 5.90 2.75 0.18
CA THR A 129 4.54 2.87 0.72
C THR A 129 4.16 1.53 1.34
N LEU A 130 4.13 1.46 2.67
CA LEU A 130 3.91 0.21 3.41
C LEU A 130 2.44 -0.18 3.42
N VAL A 131 1.58 0.74 3.86
CA VAL A 131 0.14 0.50 4.02
C VAL A 131 -0.65 1.78 3.76
N VAL A 132 -1.93 1.60 3.48
CA VAL A 132 -2.91 2.65 3.21
C VAL A 132 -4.17 2.38 4.00
N ASP A 133 -4.67 3.43 4.64
CA ASP A 133 -6.00 3.50 5.23
C ASP A 133 -6.94 4.28 4.32
N HIS A 134 -8.23 3.97 4.38
CA HIS A 134 -9.28 4.72 3.72
C HIS A 134 -10.58 4.64 4.53
N PRO A 135 -11.38 5.72 4.62
CA PRO A 135 -12.61 5.76 5.40
C PRO A 135 -13.60 4.62 5.10
N CYS A 136 -13.62 4.10 3.87
CA CYS A 136 -14.49 2.98 3.51
C CYS A 136 -14.12 1.65 4.16
N TYR A 137 -12.92 1.53 4.74
CA TYR A 137 -12.47 0.35 5.48
C TYR A 137 -13.01 0.32 6.91
N ALA A 138 -13.56 1.44 7.41
CA ALA A 138 -14.17 1.54 8.75
C ALA A 138 -13.28 0.98 9.88
N GLY A 139 -11.95 1.07 9.75
CA GLY A 139 -11.00 0.53 10.72
C GLY A 139 -10.84 -0.99 10.72
N ASN A 140 -11.46 -1.72 9.78
CA ASN A 140 -11.48 -3.18 9.76
C ASN A 140 -10.43 -3.82 8.84
N CYS A 141 -10.01 -3.11 7.81
CA CYS A 141 -8.91 -3.52 6.95
C CYS A 141 -7.96 -2.37 6.65
N LEU A 142 -6.80 -2.72 6.12
CA LEU A 142 -5.83 -1.82 5.54
C LEU A 142 -5.33 -2.44 4.23
N MET A 143 -4.65 -1.66 3.41
CA MET A 143 -4.22 -2.10 2.08
C MET A 143 -2.71 -1.88 1.92
N SER A 144 -2.00 -2.84 1.35
CA SER A 144 -0.61 -2.71 0.93
C SER A 144 -0.49 -2.88 -0.58
N TYR A 145 0.36 -2.07 -1.21
CA TYR A 145 0.69 -2.22 -2.61
C TYR A 145 1.76 -3.31 -2.75
N ALA A 146 1.55 -4.30 -3.62
CA ALA A 146 2.56 -5.33 -3.86
C ALA A 146 3.90 -4.72 -4.33
N ASP A 147 3.83 -3.72 -5.20
CA ASP A 147 5.00 -3.04 -5.77
C ASP A 147 5.43 -1.78 -4.99
N GLY A 148 4.66 -1.36 -3.97
CA GLY A 148 4.97 -0.16 -3.19
C GLY A 148 5.99 -0.41 -2.08
N CYS A 149 6.25 -1.68 -1.75
CA CYS A 149 7.16 -2.13 -0.71
C CYS A 149 7.62 -3.57 -1.00
N GLN A 150 8.41 -4.16 -0.11
CA GLN A 150 8.70 -5.59 -0.09
C GLN A 150 7.59 -6.30 0.67
N LEU A 151 6.55 -6.75 -0.05
CA LEU A 151 5.42 -7.47 0.53
C LEU A 151 5.68 -8.98 0.51
N THR A 152 5.65 -9.62 1.69
CA THR A 152 5.62 -11.08 1.84
C THR A 152 4.29 -11.48 2.43
N ALA A 153 3.46 -12.19 1.66
CA ALA A 153 2.11 -12.57 2.09
C ALA A 153 1.67 -13.88 1.44
N GLY A 154 0.55 -14.42 1.92
CA GLY A 154 -0.15 -15.52 1.28
C GLY A 154 -0.54 -15.19 -0.16
N SER A 155 -0.37 -16.18 -1.05
CA SER A 155 -0.71 -16.03 -2.46
C SER A 155 -2.22 -16.10 -2.65
N MET A 156 -2.80 -15.02 -3.17
CA MET A 156 -4.21 -14.92 -3.51
C MET A 156 -4.34 -14.38 -4.94
N PRO A 157 -5.14 -15.03 -5.82
CA PRO A 157 -5.47 -14.46 -7.13
C PRO A 157 -6.22 -13.14 -6.98
N ALA A 158 -6.05 -12.23 -7.94
CA ALA A 158 -6.85 -11.00 -7.95
C ALA A 158 -8.34 -11.37 -8.08
N GLY A 159 -9.15 -10.92 -7.13
CA GLY A 159 -10.60 -11.09 -7.13
C GLY A 159 -11.33 -10.18 -8.12
N GLY A 160 -10.63 -9.22 -8.72
CA GLY A 160 -11.14 -8.35 -9.76
C GLY A 160 -10.24 -7.17 -10.07
N ARG A 161 -10.66 -6.37 -11.06
CA ARG A 161 -10.03 -5.11 -11.46
C ARG A 161 -11.00 -3.95 -11.30
N ILE A 162 -10.60 -2.94 -10.53
CA ILE A 162 -11.47 -1.84 -10.13
C ILE A 162 -11.02 -0.52 -10.75
N PHE A 163 -11.98 0.41 -10.91
CA PHE A 163 -11.76 1.77 -11.43
C PHE A 163 -11.15 1.85 -12.84
N LEU A 164 -11.44 0.89 -13.74
CA LEU A 164 -10.98 0.91 -15.14
C LEU A 164 -11.32 2.20 -15.89
N LYS A 165 -12.44 2.85 -15.54
CA LYS A 165 -12.84 4.15 -16.11
C LYS A 165 -11.85 5.29 -15.84
N ASP A 166 -11.00 5.14 -14.83
CA ASP A 166 -9.98 6.13 -14.46
C ASP A 166 -8.63 5.84 -15.16
N TRP A 167 -8.58 4.82 -16.01
CA TRP A 167 -7.42 4.53 -16.84
C TRP A 167 -7.23 5.62 -17.88
N VAL A 168 -6.02 6.15 -17.98
CA VAL A 168 -5.67 7.23 -18.91
C VAL A 168 -4.78 6.70 -20.02
N GLU A 169 -5.00 7.18 -21.25
CA GLU A 169 -4.27 6.75 -22.45
C GLU A 169 -2.75 6.91 -22.32
N SER A 170 -2.28 7.90 -21.57
CA SER A 170 -0.84 8.10 -21.31
C SER A 170 -0.17 6.94 -20.58
N ARG A 171 -0.94 6.02 -19.98
CA ARG A 171 -0.44 4.78 -19.36
C ARG A 171 -0.37 3.61 -20.34
N GLY A 172 -0.78 3.81 -21.60
CA GLY A 172 -0.85 2.77 -22.62
C GLY A 172 -2.10 1.89 -22.46
N GLU A 173 -2.05 0.68 -23.01
CA GLU A 173 -3.13 -0.30 -22.87
C GLU A 173 -3.11 -0.96 -21.48
N PRO A 174 -4.27 -1.18 -20.83
CA PRO A 174 -4.34 -1.98 -19.62
C PRO A 174 -3.75 -3.37 -19.85
N PRO A 175 -2.89 -3.89 -18.96
CA PRO A 175 -2.40 -5.25 -19.08
C PRO A 175 -3.56 -6.26 -19.04
N PRO A 176 -3.41 -7.47 -19.58
CA PRO A 176 -4.42 -8.52 -19.45
C PRO A 176 -4.76 -8.79 -17.99
N PHE A 177 -6.02 -9.12 -17.69
CA PHE A 177 -6.41 -9.55 -16.35
C PHE A 177 -6.09 -11.04 -16.20
N LEU A 178 -5.24 -11.37 -15.21
CA LEU A 178 -4.72 -12.72 -15.03
C LEU A 178 -5.50 -13.47 -13.95
N GLY A 179 -5.95 -14.68 -14.29
CA GLY A 179 -6.50 -15.65 -13.36
C GLY A 179 -5.43 -16.30 -12.48
N LYS A 180 -5.87 -17.20 -11.60
CA LYS A 180 -5.03 -17.87 -10.59
C LYS A 180 -3.82 -18.62 -11.16
N ASP A 181 -3.96 -19.17 -12.35
CA ASP A 181 -2.95 -19.95 -13.08
C ASP A 181 -2.19 -19.13 -14.12
N GLY A 182 -2.37 -17.80 -14.12
CA GLY A 182 -1.78 -16.91 -15.13
C GLY A 182 -2.52 -16.91 -16.46
N THR A 183 -3.67 -17.59 -16.58
CA THR A 183 -4.49 -17.51 -17.79
C THR A 183 -5.18 -16.16 -17.88
N VAL A 184 -5.36 -15.65 -19.11
CA VAL A 184 -6.13 -14.43 -19.33
C VAL A 184 -7.61 -14.75 -19.16
N VAL A 185 -8.28 -14.03 -18.26
CA VAL A 185 -9.72 -14.20 -17.99
C VAL A 185 -10.44 -12.86 -18.08
N PRO A 186 -11.76 -12.85 -18.37
CA PRO A 186 -12.54 -11.62 -18.29
C PRO A 186 -12.48 -11.01 -16.89
N VAL A 187 -12.47 -9.68 -16.83
CA VAL A 187 -12.60 -8.97 -15.55
C VAL A 187 -13.97 -9.29 -14.97
N PRO A 188 -14.07 -9.71 -13.69
CA PRO A 188 -15.35 -9.92 -13.04
C PRO A 188 -16.23 -8.67 -13.11
N GLU A 189 -17.50 -8.85 -13.48
CA GLU A 189 -18.45 -7.73 -13.64
C GLU A 189 -18.70 -7.01 -12.30
N LYS A 190 -18.63 -7.75 -11.18
CA LYS A 190 -18.86 -7.24 -9.83
C LYS A 190 -17.80 -7.77 -8.88
N VAL A 191 -17.24 -6.85 -8.10
CA VAL A 191 -16.38 -7.15 -6.95
C VAL A 191 -17.21 -6.94 -5.69
N ASP A 192 -17.26 -7.93 -4.81
CA ASP A 192 -17.85 -7.76 -3.49
C ASP A 192 -16.90 -6.97 -2.60
N PHE A 193 -17.33 -5.78 -2.16
CA PHE A 193 -16.57 -4.91 -1.28
C PHE A 193 -16.94 -5.07 0.21
N SER A 194 -17.84 -6.00 0.55
CA SER A 194 -18.26 -6.26 1.93
C SER A 194 -17.08 -6.58 2.85
N PHE A 195 -16.03 -7.22 2.31
CA PHE A 195 -14.81 -7.56 3.05
C PHE A 195 -14.11 -6.33 3.66
N MET A 196 -14.26 -5.14 3.06
CA MET A 196 -13.62 -3.92 3.58
C MET A 196 -14.21 -3.51 4.93
N LYS A 197 -15.49 -3.80 5.15
CA LYS A 197 -16.23 -3.43 6.36
C LYS A 197 -16.44 -4.59 7.32
N ALA A 198 -16.24 -5.83 6.88
CA ALA A 198 -16.38 -6.99 7.74
C ALA A 198 -15.38 -6.91 8.91
N GLU A 199 -15.86 -7.10 10.13
CA GLU A 199 -15.07 -7.05 11.36
C GLU A 199 -14.01 -8.16 11.40
N LEU A 200 -13.07 -8.04 12.34
CA LEU A 200 -12.08 -9.08 12.61
C LEU A 200 -12.77 -10.34 13.15
N ALA A 201 -12.28 -11.50 12.75
CA ALA A 201 -12.69 -12.77 13.36
C ALA A 201 -12.03 -12.91 14.75
N GLY A 202 -12.58 -12.21 15.74
CA GLY A 202 -12.10 -12.20 17.12
C GLY A 202 -11.35 -10.92 17.51
N PRO A 203 -10.77 -10.88 18.72
CA PRO A 203 -10.05 -9.72 19.21
C PRO A 203 -8.79 -9.48 18.39
N ARG A 204 -8.46 -8.19 18.21
CA ARG A 204 -7.20 -7.73 17.62
C ARG A 204 -6.02 -8.25 18.47
N ARG A 205 -4.98 -8.79 17.82
CA ARG A 205 -3.80 -9.35 18.50
C ARG A 205 -2.67 -8.33 18.68
N GLY A 206 -2.60 -7.34 17.82
CA GLY A 206 -1.66 -6.23 17.94
C GLY A 206 -2.38 -4.88 17.95
N ILE A 207 -1.83 -3.89 17.23
CA ILE A 207 -2.37 -2.53 17.18
C ILE A 207 -3.16 -2.28 15.89
N SER A 208 -3.95 -1.22 15.87
CA SER A 208 -4.56 -0.71 14.63
C SER A 208 -3.62 0.24 13.89
N LEU A 209 -3.86 0.40 12.58
CA LEU A 209 -3.20 1.43 11.79
C LEU A 209 -3.53 2.82 12.33
N GLN A 210 -4.73 3.03 12.87
CA GLN A 210 -5.13 4.30 13.50
C GLN A 210 -4.30 4.59 14.75
N GLU A 211 -4.12 3.61 15.64
CA GLU A 211 -3.21 3.73 16.80
C GLU A 211 -1.77 4.05 16.36
N LEU A 212 -1.26 3.38 15.32
CA LEU A 212 0.06 3.70 14.75
C LEU A 212 0.10 5.14 14.19
N CYS A 213 -0.97 5.60 13.55
CA CYS A 213 -1.00 6.96 12.99
C CYS A 213 -1.02 8.03 14.08
N GLU A 214 -1.65 7.76 15.23
CA GLU A 214 -1.67 8.67 16.37
C GLU A 214 -0.27 8.95 16.94
N THR A 215 0.64 7.96 16.91
CA THR A 215 2.03 8.14 17.36
C THR A 215 2.91 8.89 16.33
N ARG A 216 2.57 8.84 15.04
CA ARG A 216 3.37 9.50 13.98
C ARG A 216 3.13 11.00 13.83
N GLY A 217 2.02 11.52 14.35
CA GLY A 217 1.74 12.95 14.34
C GLY A 217 1.28 13.46 12.98
N CYS A 218 1.98 14.47 12.44
CA CYS A 218 1.39 15.34 11.42
C CYS A 218 1.25 14.69 10.04
N LEU A 219 0.12 14.97 9.41
CA LEU A 219 -0.21 14.52 8.07
C LEU A 219 0.38 15.47 7.03
N GLU A 220 1.15 14.90 6.11
CA GLU A 220 1.77 15.64 5.02
C GLU A 220 0.93 15.55 3.74
N PHE A 221 0.90 16.65 2.98
CA PHE A 221 0.19 16.72 1.70
C PHE A 221 1.20 16.86 0.58
N VAL A 222 1.11 15.96 -0.40
CA VAL A 222 2.01 15.96 -1.55
C VAL A 222 1.65 17.06 -2.54
N GLY A 223 0.35 17.36 -2.70
CA GLY A 223 -0.13 18.35 -3.67
C GLY A 223 -0.18 17.82 -5.10
N VAL A 224 -0.35 16.51 -5.30
CA VAL A 224 -0.54 15.96 -6.65
C VAL A 224 -1.91 16.39 -7.17
N GLN A 225 -2.00 16.85 -8.42
CA GLN A 225 -3.27 17.26 -9.01
C GLN A 225 -4.11 16.04 -9.46
N THR A 226 -5.43 16.18 -9.36
CA THR A 226 -6.35 15.22 -9.97
C THR A 226 -6.30 15.41 -11.50
N PRO A 227 -6.28 14.34 -12.30
CA PRO A 227 -6.36 14.49 -13.75
C PRO A 227 -7.58 15.35 -14.14
N GLY A 228 -7.35 16.43 -14.90
CA GLY A 228 -8.39 17.36 -15.33
C GLY A 228 -8.79 18.46 -14.32
N SER A 229 -8.16 18.56 -13.14
CA SER A 229 -8.41 19.66 -12.21
C SER A 229 -7.38 20.79 -12.32
N SER A 230 -7.84 22.04 -12.28
CA SER A 230 -7.02 23.25 -12.39
C SER A 230 -6.66 23.91 -11.05
N LEU A 231 -6.93 23.24 -9.92
CA LEU A 231 -6.70 23.83 -8.59
C LEU A 231 -5.22 23.76 -8.19
N PRO A 232 -4.65 24.84 -7.61
CA PRO A 232 -3.26 24.87 -7.18
C PRO A 232 -3.02 23.99 -5.95
N ALA A 233 -1.85 23.35 -5.93
CA ALA A 233 -1.36 22.55 -4.81
C ALA A 233 -1.05 23.44 -3.59
N ALA A 234 -1.93 23.48 -2.59
CA ALA A 234 -1.63 24.11 -1.31
C ALA A 234 -1.20 23.04 -0.29
N VAL A 235 0.06 23.10 0.16
CA VAL A 235 0.62 22.25 1.21
C VAL A 235 0.50 22.97 2.55
N LYS A 236 -0.27 22.42 3.49
CA LYS A 236 -0.18 22.78 4.92
C LYS A 236 -0.29 21.52 5.76
N CYS A 237 0.73 21.24 6.55
CA CYS A 237 0.79 20.16 7.52
C CYS A 237 -0.43 20.25 8.45
N ALA A 238 -1.26 19.21 8.53
CA ALA A 238 -2.43 19.18 9.40
C ALA A 238 -2.20 18.16 10.52
N LYS A 239 -2.44 18.58 11.78
CA LYS A 239 -2.44 17.67 12.93
C LYS A 239 -3.72 16.84 12.87
N LEU A 240 -3.60 15.51 12.87
CA LEU A 240 -4.75 14.62 13.01
C LEU A 240 -5.36 14.85 14.39
N ILE A 241 -6.59 15.37 14.44
CA ILE A 241 -7.40 15.41 15.67
C ILE A 241 -8.46 14.31 15.50
N GLY A 242 -8.34 13.26 16.31
CA GLY A 242 -9.39 12.28 16.65
C GLY A 242 -10.18 11.63 15.52
N PHE A 243 -9.90 10.37 15.22
CA PHE A 243 -10.69 9.53 14.30
C PHE A 243 -12.05 9.07 14.87
N SER A 244 -12.49 9.60 16.01
CA SER A 244 -13.77 9.30 16.64
C SER A 244 -14.60 10.57 16.85
N GLY A 245 -15.49 10.85 15.88
CA GLY A 245 -16.60 11.78 16.08
C GLY A 245 -16.66 12.94 15.09
N LEU A 246 -17.25 12.69 13.93
CA LEU A 246 -18.16 13.66 13.30
C LEU A 246 -19.09 12.90 12.34
N MET A 247 -20.10 12.27 12.93
CA MET A 247 -21.38 12.13 12.26
C MET A 247 -22.03 13.52 12.19
N SER A 248 -22.74 13.74 11.08
CA SER A 248 -23.59 14.89 10.78
C SER A 248 -22.88 16.14 10.21
N ALA A 249 -22.83 16.18 8.90
CA ALA A 249 -23.21 17.39 8.16
C ALA A 249 -23.90 16.96 6.86
N SER A 250 -25.23 16.87 6.93
CA SER A 250 -26.08 16.97 5.75
C SER A 250 -25.79 18.31 5.07
N ALA A 251 -25.20 18.28 3.88
CA ALA A 251 -25.16 19.41 2.99
C ALA A 251 -25.47 18.94 1.56
N VAL A 252 -26.75 19.08 1.26
CA VAL A 252 -27.38 19.23 -0.05
C VAL A 252 -26.40 19.71 -1.12
N TYR A 253 -26.25 18.93 -2.20
CA TYR A 253 -25.98 19.47 -3.52
C TYR A 253 -27.08 18.98 -4.46
N LYS A 254 -27.85 19.95 -4.97
CA LYS A 254 -28.57 19.83 -6.23
C LYS A 254 -27.57 19.77 -7.37
#